data_AF-A0A966TT17-F1
#
_entry.id   AF-A0A966TT17-F1
#
_cell.length_a   1.000
_cell.length_b   1.000
_cell.length_c   1.000
_cell.angle_alpha   90.00
_cell.angle_beta   90.00
_cell.angle_gamma   90.00
#
_symmetry.space_group_name_H-M   'P 1'
#
loop_
_entity.id
_entity.type
_entity.pdbx_description
1 polymer ?
#
loop_
_entity_poly.entity_id
_entity_poly.type
_entity_poly.pdbx_seq_one_letter_code
_entity_poly.pdbx_strand_id
1 'polypeptide(L)'
;MASAADETEIQKAIDYVKKHEKDGSVKPNGYGLISADGESSVNFLGVVHFDARNISNGLADSQDKDSASGADNFEVRRARIGINGTLFKNIDYEIITNLVGSSTNTVLRAYVNYNYNPAANIRVGRFKQPFSLEELTTVQGIDFMERSYGNQMVASNRNGVMVFGSPTKGLTYAFSVYQDGFNELSNTNQVGTLGIG
;
A
#
# COMPACT_ATOMS: atom_id res chain seq x y z
N MET A 1 -36.52 39.92 24.80
CA MET A 1 -36.49 38.60 25.44
C MET A 1 -35.75 37.52 24.62
N ALA A 2 -35.02 37.86 23.55
CA ALA A 2 -34.22 36.93 22.76
C ALA A 2 -32.71 37.07 23.04
N SER A 3 -32.25 36.70 24.24
CA SER A 3 -30.80 36.80 24.58
C SER A 3 -30.32 35.60 25.43
N ALA A 4 -31.10 35.17 26.42
CA ALA A 4 -30.68 34.04 27.28
C ALA A 4 -30.68 32.67 26.58
N ALA A 5 -31.57 32.45 25.60
CA ALA A 5 -31.62 31.20 24.84
C ALA A 5 -30.44 31.07 23.85
N ASP A 6 -30.11 32.14 23.13
CA ASP A 6 -28.97 32.20 22.21
C ASP A 6 -27.63 32.03 22.95
N GLU A 7 -27.46 32.70 24.10
CA GLU A 7 -26.24 32.56 24.91
C GLU A 7 -26.02 31.12 25.40
N THR A 8 -27.10 30.41 25.72
CA THR A 8 -27.05 29.02 26.16
C THR A 8 -26.68 28.07 25.01
N GLU A 9 -27.20 28.32 23.80
CA GLU A 9 -26.86 27.53 22.60
C GLU A 9 -25.42 27.77 22.16
N ILE A 10 -24.95 29.02 22.20
CA ILE A 10 -23.56 29.38 21.92
C ILE A 10 -22.61 28.71 22.91
N GLN A 11 -22.92 28.72 24.21
CA GLN A 11 -22.08 28.06 25.21
C GLN A 11 -22.01 26.56 25.01
N LYS A 12 -23.13 25.91 24.68
CA LYS A 12 -23.16 24.48 24.31
C LYS A 12 -22.31 24.19 23.08
N ALA A 13 -22.32 25.06 22.07
CA ALA A 13 -21.49 24.91 20.88
C ALA A 13 -19.99 25.07 21.21
N ILE A 14 -19.62 26.03 22.05
CA ILE A 14 -18.23 26.23 22.51
C ILE A 14 -17.74 25.03 23.32
N ASP A 15 -18.55 24.54 24.26
CA ASP A 15 -18.20 23.37 25.08
C ASP A 15 -18.07 22.11 24.23
N TYR A 16 -18.93 21.97 23.21
CA TYR A 16 -18.83 20.90 22.23
C TYR A 16 -17.52 20.98 21.44
N VAL A 17 -17.16 22.14 20.89
CA VAL A 17 -15.91 22.31 20.12
C VAL A 17 -14.69 22.05 20.99
N LYS A 18 -14.64 22.60 22.22
CA LYS A 18 -13.54 22.36 23.16
C LYS A 18 -13.39 20.89 23.53
N LYS A 19 -14.50 20.16 23.68
CA LYS A 19 -14.48 18.73 23.99
C LYS A 19 -13.88 17.89 22.87
N HIS A 20 -14.05 18.30 21.61
CA HIS A 20 -13.62 17.56 20.42
C HIS A 20 -12.39 18.20 19.73
N GLU A 21 -11.73 19.19 20.35
CA GLU A 21 -10.55 19.88 19.79
C GLU A 21 -9.39 18.93 19.49
N LYS A 22 -9.29 17.83 20.24
CA LYS A 22 -8.26 16.80 20.09
C LYS A 22 -8.69 15.64 19.22
N ASP A 23 -9.87 15.72 18.62
CA ASP A 23 -10.40 14.65 17.80
C ASP A 23 -9.80 14.73 16.39
N GLY A 24 -9.44 13.57 15.87
CA GLY A 24 -9.07 13.43 14.47
C GLY A 24 -10.28 13.57 13.54
N SER A 25 -10.01 13.59 12.24
CA SER A 25 -11.04 13.58 11.20
C SER A 25 -10.96 12.32 10.35
N VAL A 26 -12.07 12.01 9.67
CA VAL A 26 -12.13 10.96 8.66
C VAL A 26 -11.83 11.59 7.30
N LYS A 27 -11.03 10.91 6.47
CA LYS A 27 -10.76 11.36 5.10
C LYS A 27 -12.05 11.41 4.26
N PRO A 28 -12.14 12.28 3.25
CA PRO A 28 -13.33 12.39 2.40
C PRO A 28 -13.77 11.09 1.73
N ASN A 29 -12.83 10.17 1.46
CA ASN A 29 -13.13 8.86 0.89
C ASN A 29 -13.73 7.86 1.90
N GLY A 30 -13.77 8.18 3.19
CA GLY A 30 -14.29 7.32 4.26
C GLY A 30 -13.35 6.20 4.71
N TYR A 31 -12.21 6.00 4.03
CA TYR A 31 -11.31 4.88 4.26
C TYR A 31 -10.01 5.29 4.98
N GLY A 32 -9.97 6.46 5.62
CA GLY A 32 -8.79 6.92 6.34
C GLY A 32 -9.10 7.85 7.50
N LEU A 33 -8.15 7.95 8.43
CA LEU A 33 -8.19 8.83 9.59
C LEU A 33 -7.02 9.81 9.53
N ILE A 34 -7.24 11.02 10.03
CA ILE A 34 -6.26 12.09 10.18
C ILE A 34 -6.25 12.52 11.65
N SER A 35 -5.09 12.70 12.25
CA SER A 35 -4.97 13.23 13.62
C SER A 35 -5.48 14.69 13.70
N ALA A 36 -5.81 15.14 14.92
CA ALA A 36 -6.33 16.50 15.14
C ALA A 36 -5.36 17.60 14.67
N ASP A 37 -4.06 17.35 14.80
CA ASP A 37 -2.98 18.25 14.36
C ASP A 37 -2.68 18.17 12.85
N GLY A 38 -3.31 17.23 12.13
CA GLY A 38 -3.08 16.99 10.70
C GLY A 38 -1.71 16.41 10.36
N GLU A 39 -0.88 16.08 11.36
CA GLU A 39 0.49 15.61 11.15
C GLU A 39 0.58 14.11 10.87
N SER A 40 -0.45 13.37 11.28
CA SER A 40 -0.50 11.91 11.14
C SER A 40 -1.77 11.48 10.41
N SER A 41 -1.65 10.43 9.60
CA SER A 41 -2.76 9.81 8.91
C SER A 41 -2.58 8.32 8.75
N VAL A 42 -3.70 7.63 8.59
CA VAL A 42 -3.75 6.22 8.21
C VAL A 42 -4.87 6.05 7.19
N ASN A 43 -4.63 5.28 6.14
CA ASN A 43 -5.61 4.89 5.14
C ASN A 43 -5.63 3.37 5.05
N PHE A 44 -6.83 2.84 4.84
CA PHE A 44 -7.06 1.42 4.60
C PHE A 44 -7.13 1.15 3.10
N LEU A 45 -6.48 0.06 2.68
CA LEU A 45 -6.36 -0.37 1.31
C LEU A 45 -6.96 -1.77 1.17
N GLY A 46 -7.72 -2.01 0.11
CA GLY A 46 -8.31 -3.32 -0.16
C GLY A 46 -8.56 -3.51 -1.64
N VAL A 47 -8.16 -4.66 -2.19
CA VAL A 47 -8.44 -5.06 -3.57
C VAL A 47 -8.70 -6.56 -3.61
N VAL A 48 -9.81 -6.97 -4.21
CA VAL A 48 -10.11 -8.38 -4.48
C VAL A 48 -10.38 -8.56 -5.97
N HIS A 49 -9.68 -9.49 -6.60
CA HIS A 49 -9.84 -9.86 -8.00
C HIS A 49 -10.39 -11.28 -8.06
N PHE A 50 -11.46 -11.45 -8.81
CA PHE A 50 -12.08 -12.74 -9.11
C PHE A 50 -11.86 -13.04 -10.60
N ASP A 51 -11.58 -14.31 -10.91
CA ASP A 51 -11.47 -14.83 -12.27
C ASP A 51 -12.48 -15.96 -12.41
N ALA A 52 -13.26 -15.95 -13.49
CA ALA A 52 -14.23 -16.99 -13.80
C ALA A 52 -13.90 -17.49 -15.21
N ARG A 53 -13.49 -18.75 -15.30
CA ARG A 53 -13.12 -19.34 -16.59
C ARG A 53 -14.09 -20.43 -16.98
N ASN A 54 -14.69 -20.23 -18.14
CA ASN A 54 -15.43 -21.24 -18.87
C ASN A 54 -14.48 -21.90 -19.88
N ILE A 55 -14.06 -23.12 -19.60
CA ILE A 55 -13.24 -23.94 -20.51
C ILE A 55 -14.19 -24.95 -21.15
N SER A 56 -14.67 -24.66 -22.36
CA SER A 56 -15.38 -25.65 -23.17
C SER A 56 -14.36 -26.51 -23.91
N ASN A 57 -13.81 -27.52 -23.24
CA ASN A 57 -13.06 -28.55 -23.95
C ASN A 57 -14.08 -29.42 -24.69
N GLY A 58 -14.04 -29.42 -26.03
CA GLY A 58 -14.91 -30.24 -26.89
C GLY A 58 -14.70 -31.75 -26.78
N LEU A 59 -14.26 -32.25 -25.63
CA LEU A 59 -14.12 -33.67 -25.31
C LEU A 59 -15.37 -34.07 -24.52
N ALA A 60 -16.24 -34.85 -25.16
CA ALA A 60 -17.55 -35.23 -24.66
C ALA A 60 -17.52 -36.28 -23.52
N ASP A 61 -16.34 -36.72 -23.08
CA ASP A 61 -16.26 -37.66 -21.97
C ASP A 61 -14.90 -37.57 -21.28
N SER A 62 -14.93 -37.29 -19.98
CA SER A 62 -13.82 -37.55 -19.07
C SER A 62 -14.46 -38.05 -17.79
N GLN A 63 -14.82 -39.34 -17.78
CA GLN A 63 -15.12 -40.07 -16.56
C GLN A 63 -13.86 -40.17 -15.70
N ASP A 64 -13.58 -39.12 -14.92
CA ASP A 64 -12.77 -39.24 -13.72
C ASP A 64 -13.66 -39.02 -12.50
N LYS A 65 -13.56 -39.90 -11.50
CA LYS A 65 -14.42 -39.91 -10.30
C LYS A 65 -14.14 -38.76 -9.33
N ASP A 66 -13.16 -37.91 -9.66
CA ASP A 66 -12.86 -36.65 -8.98
C ASP A 66 -13.22 -35.41 -9.83
N SER A 67 -13.78 -35.61 -11.03
CA SER A 67 -14.25 -34.53 -11.89
C SER A 67 -15.62 -34.03 -11.46
N ALA A 68 -15.65 -33.19 -10.44
CA ALA A 68 -16.73 -32.23 -10.28
C ALA A 68 -16.62 -31.17 -11.39
N SER A 69 -17.19 -31.49 -12.56
CA SER A 69 -17.56 -30.55 -13.64
C SER A 69 -16.40 -29.85 -14.37
N GLY A 70 -16.23 -30.19 -15.65
CA GLY A 70 -15.55 -29.36 -16.64
C GLY A 70 -16.32 -28.08 -17.02
N ALA A 71 -16.96 -27.40 -16.07
CA ALA A 71 -17.66 -26.13 -16.27
C ALA A 71 -17.58 -25.29 -14.98
N ASP A 72 -17.16 -24.03 -15.14
CA ASP A 72 -17.00 -22.96 -14.14
C ASP A 72 -15.87 -23.12 -13.09
N ASN A 73 -14.64 -22.74 -13.45
CA ASN A 73 -13.58 -22.46 -12.47
C ASN A 73 -13.73 -21.01 -11.97
N PHE A 74 -14.39 -20.81 -10.83
CA PHE A 74 -14.39 -19.54 -10.10
C PHE A 74 -13.18 -19.52 -9.15
N GLU A 75 -12.21 -18.63 -9.39
CA GLU A 75 -10.98 -18.50 -8.62
C GLU A 75 -10.83 -17.07 -8.10
N VAL A 76 -10.46 -16.90 -6.83
CA VAL A 76 -9.98 -15.60 -6.34
C VAL A 76 -8.52 -15.43 -6.76
N ARG A 77 -8.27 -14.63 -7.80
CA ARG A 77 -6.92 -14.43 -8.33
C ARG A 77 -6.02 -13.62 -7.39
N ARG A 78 -6.58 -12.65 -6.67
CA ARG A 78 -5.87 -11.81 -5.68
C ARG A 78 -6.82 -11.34 -4.60
N ALA A 79 -6.37 -11.36 -3.35
CA ALA A 79 -7.00 -10.60 -2.29
C ALA A 79 -5.89 -9.87 -1.53
N ARG A 80 -5.87 -8.55 -1.63
CA ARG A 80 -4.87 -7.71 -0.98
C ARG A 80 -5.57 -6.78 -0.01
N ILE A 81 -5.01 -6.69 1.19
CA ILE A 81 -5.39 -5.70 2.18
C ILE A 81 -4.13 -4.98 2.64
N GLY A 82 -4.26 -3.75 3.08
CA GLY A 82 -3.12 -2.99 3.55
C GLY A 82 -3.51 -1.71 4.25
N ILE A 83 -2.48 -1.06 4.78
CA ILE A 83 -2.56 0.27 5.35
C ILE A 83 -1.39 1.10 4.84
N ASN A 84 -1.62 2.40 4.66
CA ASN A 84 -0.56 3.35 4.44
C ASN A 84 -0.87 4.67 5.15
N GLY A 85 0.12 5.54 5.28
CA GLY A 85 -0.10 6.83 5.90
C GLY A 85 1.21 7.55 6.20
N THR A 86 1.06 8.63 6.97
CA THR A 86 2.18 9.48 7.41
C THR A 86 2.10 9.62 8.92
N LEU A 87 3.24 9.66 9.60
CA LEU A 87 3.39 9.96 11.01
C LEU A 87 4.27 11.20 11.15
N PHE A 88 3.88 12.12 12.03
CA PHE A 88 4.65 13.32 12.38
C PHE A 88 5.18 14.09 11.15
N LYS A 89 4.36 14.21 10.09
CA LYS A 89 4.66 14.84 8.78
C LYS A 89 5.79 14.22 7.94
N ASN A 90 6.74 13.53 8.55
CA ASN A 90 8.00 13.16 7.91
C ASN A 90 8.19 11.65 7.75
N ILE A 91 7.33 10.82 8.35
CA ILE A 91 7.49 9.36 8.29
C ILE A 91 6.34 8.77 7.51
N ASP A 92 6.57 8.32 6.28
CA ASP A 92 5.55 7.57 5.54
C ASP A 92 5.71 6.09 5.77
N TYR A 93 4.61 5.35 5.77
CA TYR A 93 4.64 3.89 5.88
C TYR A 93 3.62 3.26 4.95
N GLU A 94 3.90 2.03 4.53
CA GLU A 94 2.98 1.20 3.78
C GLU A 94 3.18 -0.27 4.13
N ILE A 95 2.08 -0.97 4.40
CA ILE A 95 2.05 -2.42 4.63
C ILE A 95 0.91 -2.98 3.79
N ILE A 96 1.22 -3.91 2.89
CA ILE A 96 0.25 -4.59 2.03
C ILE A 96 0.51 -6.08 2.13
N THR A 97 -0.55 -6.85 2.37
CA THR A 97 -0.53 -8.31 2.38
C THR A 97 -1.30 -8.88 1.21
N ASN A 98 -0.88 -10.04 0.71
CA ASN A 98 -1.62 -10.85 -0.25
C ASN A 98 -2.15 -12.10 0.47
N LEU A 99 -3.48 -12.22 0.56
CA LEU A 99 -4.18 -13.24 1.32
C LEU A 99 -4.46 -14.52 0.51
N VAL A 100 -4.18 -14.52 -0.80
CA VAL A 100 -4.45 -15.67 -1.69
C VAL A 100 -3.18 -16.13 -2.38
N GLY A 101 -3.00 -17.45 -2.49
CA GLY A 101 -1.95 -18.08 -3.29
C GLY A 101 -0.55 -18.10 -2.67
N SER A 102 -0.37 -17.75 -1.39
CA SER A 102 0.95 -17.83 -0.73
C SER A 102 0.84 -18.38 0.68
N SER A 103 1.38 -19.59 0.90
CA SER A 103 1.57 -20.21 2.22
C SER A 103 2.84 -19.71 2.93
N THR A 104 3.71 -18.99 2.22
CA THR A 104 5.08 -18.72 2.69
C THR A 104 5.44 -17.23 2.69
N ASN A 105 4.71 -16.38 1.94
CA ASN A 105 5.01 -14.94 1.87
C ASN A 105 3.74 -14.10 1.70
N THR A 106 3.02 -13.93 2.81
CA THR A 106 1.78 -13.13 2.90
C THR A 106 2.05 -11.63 2.78
N VAL A 107 3.26 -11.14 3.08
CA VAL A 107 3.59 -9.70 3.02
C VAL A 107 4.10 -9.33 1.62
N LEU A 108 3.27 -8.62 0.87
CA LEU A 108 3.61 -8.14 -0.46
C LEU A 108 4.61 -6.98 -0.38
N ARG A 109 4.30 -5.96 0.43
CA ARG A 109 5.11 -4.76 0.61
C ARG A 109 5.02 -4.28 2.05
N ALA A 110 6.13 -3.85 2.61
CA ALA A 110 6.18 -3.36 3.99
C ALA A 110 7.40 -2.44 4.14
N TYR A 111 7.22 -1.12 4.04
CA TYR A 111 8.33 -0.18 4.15
C TYR A 111 7.95 1.05 4.95
N VAL A 112 9.00 1.75 5.41
CA VAL A 112 8.93 3.07 6.01
C VAL A 112 9.85 4.02 5.24
N ASN A 113 9.38 5.25 4.99
CA ASN A 113 10.19 6.35 4.51
C ASN A 113 10.44 7.33 5.64
N TYR A 114 11.66 7.83 5.73
CA TYR A 114 11.97 9.05 6.44
C TYR A 114 12.24 10.16 5.44
N ASN A 115 11.33 11.15 5.43
CA ASN A 115 11.35 12.29 4.52
C ASN A 115 12.06 13.47 5.19
N TYR A 116 13.38 13.55 5.02
CA TYR A 116 14.16 14.65 5.56
C TYR A 116 13.95 15.93 4.76
N ASN A 117 14.11 15.88 3.44
CA ASN A 117 13.81 16.97 2.52
C ASN A 117 13.56 16.44 1.09
N PRO A 118 13.06 17.27 0.16
CA PRO A 118 12.83 16.83 -1.22
C PRO A 118 14.07 16.27 -1.94
N ALA A 119 15.27 16.68 -1.54
CA ALA A 119 16.54 16.26 -2.15
C ALA A 119 17.06 14.92 -1.63
N ALA A 120 16.68 14.49 -0.42
CA ALA A 120 17.19 13.29 0.21
C ALA A 120 16.17 12.69 1.19
N ASN A 121 15.77 11.46 0.91
CA ASN A 121 14.85 10.65 1.69
C ASN A 121 15.42 9.24 1.80
N ILE A 122 15.05 8.53 2.86
CA ILE A 122 15.52 7.16 3.13
C ILE A 122 14.30 6.24 3.20
N ARG A 123 14.34 5.11 2.50
CA ARG A 123 13.34 4.04 2.60
C ARG A 123 13.99 2.78 3.15
N VAL A 124 13.32 2.12 4.09
CA VAL A 124 13.73 0.84 4.65
C VAL A 124 12.57 -0.13 4.65
N GLY A 125 12.83 -1.39 4.27
CA GLY A 125 11.86 -2.48 4.34
C GLY A 125 11.74 -3.24 3.03
N ARG A 126 10.58 -3.84 2.79
CA ARG A 126 10.25 -4.63 1.61
C ARG A 126 9.59 -3.76 0.55
N PHE A 127 10.30 -3.47 -0.54
CA PHE A 127 9.80 -2.64 -1.64
C PHE A 127 10.44 -3.01 -2.98
N LYS A 128 9.87 -2.50 -4.08
CA LYS A 128 10.43 -2.70 -5.42
C LYS A 128 11.62 -1.77 -5.65
N GLN A 129 12.73 -2.33 -6.11
CA GLN A 129 14.00 -1.63 -6.27
C GLN A 129 14.00 -0.79 -7.58
N PRO A 130 14.78 0.31 -7.66
CA PRO A 130 14.68 1.33 -8.69
C PRO A 130 15.48 0.99 -9.97
N PHE A 131 15.15 -0.11 -10.64
CA PHE A 131 15.95 -0.60 -11.79
C PHE A 131 15.74 0.13 -13.13
N SER A 132 14.76 1.05 -13.24
CA SER A 132 14.53 1.81 -14.48
C SER A 132 13.97 3.22 -14.20
N LEU A 133 14.38 4.19 -15.02
CA LEU A 133 13.97 5.60 -14.95
C LEU A 133 12.44 5.80 -15.08
N GLU A 134 11.75 4.89 -15.78
CA GLU A 134 10.29 4.96 -16.00
C GLU A 134 9.47 4.62 -14.74
N GLU A 135 10.11 4.02 -13.74
CA GLU A 135 9.44 3.51 -12.54
C GLU A 135 9.52 4.46 -11.33
N LEU A 136 10.34 5.51 -11.44
CA LEU A 136 10.66 6.47 -10.37
C LEU A 136 9.76 7.71 -10.34
N THR A 137 8.78 7.81 -11.25
CA THR A 137 7.93 9.00 -11.34
C THR A 137 6.94 9.06 -10.17
N THR A 138 7.19 10.05 -9.31
CA THR A 138 6.37 10.62 -8.22
C THR A 138 6.26 9.81 -6.92
N VAL A 139 7.00 10.27 -5.89
CA VAL A 139 6.96 9.75 -4.50
C VAL A 139 6.22 10.71 -3.55
N GLN A 140 5.69 11.84 -4.04
CA GLN A 140 4.86 12.74 -3.23
C GLN A 140 3.48 12.87 -3.85
N GLY A 141 2.52 12.08 -3.36
CA GLY A 141 1.11 12.17 -3.76
C GLY A 141 0.44 10.82 -3.93
N ILE A 142 0.36 10.00 -2.87
CA ILE A 142 -0.51 8.83 -2.85
C ILE A 142 -1.92 9.29 -2.44
N ASP A 143 -2.58 10.01 -3.35
CA ASP A 143 -4.05 10.07 -3.35
C ASP A 143 -4.53 9.06 -4.39
N PHE A 144 -4.73 7.82 -3.92
CA PHE A 144 -5.69 6.79 -4.32
C PHE A 144 -6.16 6.58 -5.79
N MET A 145 -5.63 7.25 -6.79
CA MET A 145 -6.04 7.05 -8.18
C MET A 145 -4.83 6.89 -9.09
N GLU A 146 -4.73 5.67 -9.63
CA GLU A 146 -3.93 5.28 -10.78
C GLU A 146 -2.41 5.12 -10.58
N ARG A 147 -2.01 3.92 -10.14
CA ARG A 147 -0.78 3.31 -10.67
C ARG A 147 -1.17 2.35 -11.80
N SER A 148 -0.72 2.69 -13.02
CA SER A 148 -0.94 1.94 -14.26
C SER A 148 -0.74 0.43 -14.09
N TYR A 149 -1.65 -0.32 -14.72
CA TYR A 149 -1.76 -1.78 -14.76
C TYR A 149 -0.47 -2.51 -15.22
N GLY A 150 0.49 -1.79 -15.81
CA GLY A 150 1.75 -2.33 -16.34
C GLY A 150 2.73 -2.91 -15.31
N ASN A 151 2.56 -2.63 -14.02
CA ASN A 151 3.52 -3.06 -12.99
C ASN A 151 3.22 -4.45 -12.37
N GLN A 152 2.27 -5.21 -12.94
CA GLN A 152 1.87 -6.53 -12.41
C GLN A 152 2.78 -7.70 -12.81
N MET A 153 3.78 -7.48 -13.69
CA MET A 153 4.57 -8.58 -14.27
C MET A 153 5.99 -8.75 -13.72
N VAL A 154 6.49 -7.85 -12.86
CA VAL A 154 7.82 -8.02 -12.22
C VAL A 154 7.63 -8.11 -10.71
N ALA A 155 7.30 -9.32 -10.25
CA ALA A 155 7.34 -9.67 -8.83
C ALA A 155 8.79 -9.59 -8.33
N SER A 156 9.17 -8.46 -7.74
CA SER A 156 10.41 -8.37 -7.00
C SER A 156 10.37 -7.26 -5.95
N ASN A 157 9.35 -7.30 -5.06
CA ASN A 157 9.49 -6.60 -3.78
C ASN A 157 10.56 -7.33 -2.96
N ARG A 158 11.61 -6.61 -2.59
CA ARG A 158 12.78 -7.13 -1.87
C ARG A 158 13.02 -6.32 -0.61
N ASN A 159 13.58 -6.97 0.40
CA ASN A 159 13.98 -6.30 1.64
C ASN A 159 15.27 -5.53 1.36
N GLY A 160 15.29 -4.23 1.67
CA GLY A 160 16.43 -3.39 1.41
C GLY A 160 16.36 -2.01 2.05
N VAL A 161 17.33 -1.19 1.70
CA VAL A 161 17.45 0.21 2.06
C VAL A 161 17.69 1.01 0.79
N MET A 162 17.01 2.13 0.64
CA MET A 162 17.14 3.03 -0.50
C MET A 162 17.28 4.47 -0.06
N VAL A 163 18.16 5.21 -0.73
CA VAL A 163 18.26 6.66 -0.64
C VAL A 163 17.77 7.26 -1.95
N PHE A 164 16.88 8.24 -1.89
CA PHE A 164 16.27 8.83 -3.09
C PHE A 164 15.88 10.29 -2.88
N GLY A 165 15.80 11.05 -3.98
CA GLY A 165 15.33 12.42 -3.92
C GLY A 165 15.49 13.18 -5.23
N SER A 166 15.07 14.44 -5.22
CA SER A 166 15.16 15.37 -6.33
C SER A 166 15.84 16.67 -5.87
N PRO A 167 17.17 16.77 -6.00
CA PRO A 167 17.93 17.91 -5.50
C PRO A 167 17.70 19.18 -6.34
N THR A 168 17.39 19.01 -7.63
CA THR A 168 17.06 20.10 -8.55
C THR A 168 15.90 19.69 -9.45
N LYS A 169 15.15 20.68 -9.92
CA LYS A 169 14.00 20.45 -10.82
C LYS A 169 14.48 19.73 -12.09
N GLY A 170 13.92 18.54 -12.33
CA GLY A 170 14.26 17.71 -13.50
C GLY A 170 15.34 16.66 -13.26
N LEU A 171 15.94 16.62 -12.07
CA LEU A 171 16.85 15.55 -11.66
C LEU A 171 16.24 14.77 -10.50
N THR A 172 16.10 13.46 -10.68
CA THR A 172 15.70 12.52 -9.64
C THR A 172 16.73 11.39 -9.60
N TYR A 173 17.13 10.99 -8.40
CA TYR A 173 18.01 9.84 -8.21
C TYR A 173 17.41 8.89 -7.17
N ALA A 174 17.77 7.62 -7.30
CA ALA A 174 17.54 6.61 -6.29
C ALA A 174 18.72 5.63 -6.33
N PHE A 175 19.16 5.19 -5.16
CA PHE A 175 20.16 4.14 -5.01
C PHE A 175 19.70 3.20 -3.91
N SER A 176 19.74 1.90 -4.17
CA SER A 176 19.26 0.88 -3.26
C SER A 176 20.24 -0.26 -3.07
N VAL A 177 20.24 -0.80 -1.86
CA VAL A 177 20.88 -2.07 -1.50
C VAL A 177 19.81 -3.01 -0.98
N TYR A 178 19.81 -4.25 -1.44
CA TYR A 178 18.77 -5.20 -1.07
C TYR A 178 19.32 -6.61 -0.88
N GLN A 179 18.59 -7.40 -0.10
CA GLN A 179 18.88 -8.80 0.13
C GLN A 179 18.22 -9.67 -0.97
N ASP A 180 19.01 -10.54 -1.58
CA ASP A 180 18.53 -11.59 -2.48
C ASP A 180 18.10 -12.84 -1.69
N GLY A 181 17.12 -13.58 -2.21
CA GLY A 181 16.59 -14.81 -1.59
C GLY A 181 15.31 -14.66 -0.75
N PHE A 182 14.88 -13.44 -0.43
CA PHE A 182 13.57 -13.17 0.21
C PHE A 182 12.57 -12.59 -0.81
N ASN A 183 12.06 -13.43 -1.70
CA ASN A 183 11.13 -13.04 -2.77
C ASN A 183 9.76 -13.70 -2.57
N GLU A 184 8.74 -13.25 -3.32
CA GLU A 184 7.37 -13.81 -3.26
C GLU A 184 7.31 -15.31 -3.65
N LEU A 185 8.39 -15.84 -4.25
CA LEU A 185 8.50 -17.18 -4.84
C LEU A 185 9.49 -18.11 -4.12
N SER A 186 10.29 -17.62 -3.17
CA SER A 186 11.30 -18.44 -2.47
C SER A 186 11.58 -17.88 -1.08
N ASN A 187 11.57 -18.77 -0.08
CA ASN A 187 11.97 -18.51 1.30
C ASN A 187 13.08 -19.52 1.63
N THR A 188 14.27 -19.25 1.09
CA THR A 188 15.43 -20.13 1.28
C THR A 188 16.37 -19.46 2.29
N ASN A 189 16.86 -20.22 3.27
CA ASN A 189 17.80 -19.76 4.29
C ASN A 189 19.23 -19.55 3.73
N GLN A 190 19.39 -19.29 2.42
CA GLN A 190 20.71 -19.07 1.85
C GLN A 190 21.18 -17.65 2.16
N VAL A 191 22.42 -17.60 2.65
CA VAL A 191 23.09 -16.41 3.14
C VAL A 191 23.22 -15.38 2.02
N GLY A 192 22.38 -14.36 2.11
CA GLY A 192 22.51 -12.99 1.63
C GLY A 192 23.50 -12.73 0.49
N THR A 193 23.04 -12.90 -0.75
CA THR A 193 23.60 -12.13 -1.86
C THR A 193 23.04 -10.72 -1.76
N LEU A 194 23.90 -9.70 -1.74
CA LEU A 194 23.50 -8.30 -1.78
C LEU A 194 23.41 -7.86 -3.24
N GLY A 195 22.30 -7.22 -3.61
CA GLY A 195 22.16 -6.56 -4.90
C GLY A 195 22.16 -5.03 -4.76
N ILE A 196 22.58 -4.36 -5.83
CA ILE A 196 22.50 -2.90 -5.98
C ILE A 196 21.57 -2.57 -7.15
N GLY A 197 20.76 -1.55 -6.98
CA GLY A 197 19.78 -1.09 -7.97
C GLY A 197 19.56 0.39 -7.88
#